data_AF-D7R8D0-F1
#
_entry.id   AF-D7R8D0-F1
#
_cell.length_a   1.000
_cell.length_b   1.000
_cell.length_c   1.000
_cell.angle_alpha   90.00
_cell.angle_beta   90.00
_cell.angle_gamma   90.00
#
_symmetry.space_group_name_H-M   'P 1'
#
loop_
_entity.id
_entity.type
_entity.pdbx_description
1 polymer ?
#
loop_
_entity_poly.entity_id
_entity_poly.type
_entity_poly.pdbx_seq_one_letter_code
_entity_poly.pdbx_strand_id
1 'polypeptide(L)' 'TVHWHGLHLPATHDGSPLHAVLPGKSRDYVFRIPLGSAGTFWYHS' A
#
# COMPACT_ATOMS: atom_id res chain seq x y z
N THR A 1 -0.97 -8.69 -4.32
CA THR A 1 -1.57 -7.44 -3.77
C THR A 1 -0.76 -6.28 -4.33
N VAL A 2 -0.79 -5.08 -3.76
CA VAL A 2 0.22 -4.05 -4.08
C VAL A 2 0.79 -3.55 -2.77
N HIS A 3 2.05 -3.86 -2.50
CA HIS A 3 2.79 -3.33 -1.35
C HIS A 3 3.48 -2.03 -1.71
N TRP A 4 3.37 -1.04 -0.82
CA TRP A 4 3.94 0.29 -0.98
C TRP A 4 5.25 0.40 -0.19
N HIS A 5 6.30 -0.21 -0.73
CA HIS A 5 7.55 -0.44 -0.01
C HIS A 5 8.16 0.87 0.52
N GLY A 6 8.23 0.95 1.85
CA GLY A 6 8.81 2.06 2.60
C GLY A 6 7.84 3.21 2.90
N LEU A 7 6.62 3.22 2.37
CA LEU A 7 5.62 4.22 2.75
C LEU A 7 5.03 3.91 4.14
N HIS A 8 4.96 4.93 5.00
CA HIS A 8 4.34 4.81 6.31
C HIS A 8 2.81 4.85 6.20
N LEU A 9 2.19 3.67 6.14
CA LEU A 9 0.76 3.49 5.94
C LEU A 9 0.13 2.65 7.06
N PRO A 10 -1.18 2.79 7.33
CA PRO A 10 -1.91 1.80 8.11
C PRO A 10 -1.82 0.41 7.47
N ALA A 11 -1.70 -0.64 8.28
CA ALA A 11 -1.52 -2.01 7.79
C ALA A 11 -2.60 -2.47 6.79
N THR A 12 -3.83 -1.97 6.91
CA THR A 12 -4.92 -2.28 5.97
C THR A 12 -4.64 -1.77 4.55
N HIS A 13 -3.80 -0.75 4.39
CA HIS A 13 -3.43 -0.13 3.11
C HIS A 13 -2.05 -0.56 2.61
N ASP A 14 -1.32 -1.36 3.37
CA ASP A 14 0.06 -1.74 3.08
C ASP A 14 0.18 -2.88 2.05
N GLY A 15 -0.93 -3.47 1.62
CA GLY A 15 -0.90 -4.55 0.63
C GLY A 15 -0.36 -5.88 1.15
N SER A 16 -0.40 -6.11 2.46
CA SER A 16 -0.04 -7.38 3.10
C SER A 16 -0.82 -8.57 2.53
N PRO A 17 -0.22 -9.78 2.45
CA PRO A 17 -0.91 -11.01 2.07
C PRO A 17 -2.17 -11.33 2.90
N LEU A 18 -2.28 -10.78 4.11
CA LEU A 18 -3.46 -10.91 4.97
C LEU A 18 -4.71 -10.22 4.38
N HIS A 19 -4.53 -9.33 3.40
CA HIS A 19 -5.61 -8.60 2.74
C HIS A 19 -5.52 -8.72 1.22
N ALA A 20 -5.49 -9.97 0.73
CA ALA A 20 -5.39 -10.27 -0.68
C ALA A 20 -6.55 -9.69 -1.52
N VAL A 21 -6.21 -9.11 -2.68
CA VAL A 21 -7.19 -8.80 -3.72
C VAL A 21 -7.37 -10.07 -4.55
N LEU A 22 -8.58 -10.64 -4.52
CA LEU A 22 -8.89 -11.89 -5.21
C LEU A 22 -8.87 -11.72 -6.74
N PRO A 23 -8.65 -12.80 -7.51
CA PRO A 23 -8.73 -12.75 -8.97
C PRO A 23 -10.04 -12.15 -9.47
N GLY A 24 -9.96 -11.22 -10.43
CA GLY A 24 -11.11 -10.52 -10.99
C GLY A 24 -11.77 -9.51 -10.04
N LYS A 25 -11.18 -9.23 -8.88
CA LYS A 25 -11.62 -8.17 -7.95
C LYS A 25 -10.68 -6.98 -8.00
N SER A 26 -11.18 -5.86 -7.50
CA SER A 26 -10.45 -4.59 -7.41
C SER A 26 -10.52 -4.05 -5.99
N ARG A 27 -9.55 -3.22 -5.65
CA ARG A 27 -9.49 -2.57 -4.35
C ARG A 27 -8.85 -1.20 -4.47
N ASP A 28 -9.49 -0.21 -3.89
CA ASP A 28 -8.94 1.13 -3.77
C ASP A 28 -8.11 1.25 -2.48
N TYR A 29 -6.92 1.84 -2.62
CA TYR A 29 -6.06 2.19 -1.51
C TYR A 29 -6.06 3.72 -1.37
N VAL A 30 -6.62 4.23 -0.27
CA VAL A 30 -6.73 5.68 -0.04
C VAL A 30 -6.05 6.00 1.28
N PHE A 31 -4.98 6.79 1.21
CA PHE A 31 -4.21 7.19 2.38
C PHE A 31 -3.62 8.58 2.20
N ARG A 32 -3.28 9.21 3.34
CA ARG A 32 -2.61 10.51 3.37
C ARG A 32 -1.14 10.29 3.65
N ILE A 33 -0.27 10.91 2.86
CA ILE A 33 1.16 10.93 3.12
C ILE A 33 1.46 11.99 4.21
N PRO A 34 2.09 11.60 5.33
CA PRO A 34 2.50 12.55 6.37
C PRO A 34 3.50 13.59 5.86
N LEU A 35 3.53 14.74 6.53
CA LEU A 35 4.58 15.73 6.31
C LEU A 35 5.94 15.14 6.70
N GLY A 36 6.98 15.41 5.91
CA GLY A 36 8.33 14.89 6.15
C GLY A 36 8.59 13.50 5.58
N SER A 37 7.65 12.91 4.84
CA SER A 37 7.84 11.60 4.17
C SER A 37 8.53 11.70 2.81
N ALA A 38 9.26 12.78 2.52
CA ALA A 38 9.98 12.92 1.25
C ALA A 38 11.12 11.89 1.18
N GLY A 39 11.16 11.11 0.10
CA GLY A 39 12.13 10.05 -0.09
C GLY A 39 11.84 9.25 -1.36
N THR A 40 12.71 8.31 -1.67
CA THR A 40 12.51 7.38 -2.79
C THR A 40 11.86 6.11 -2.29
N PHE A 41 10.74 5.75 -2.90
CA PHE A 41 9.94 4.55 -2.58
C PHE A 41 9.60 3.81 -3.86
N TRP A 42 8.97 2.65 -3.73
CA TRP A 42 8.56 1.83 -4.87
C TRP A 42 7.36 0.95 -4.49
N TYR A 43 6.73 0.32 -5.48
CA TYR A 43 5.61 -0.60 -5.25
C TYR A 43 5.84 -1.92 -6.00
N HIS A 44 5.28 -3.00 -5.47
CA HIS A 44 5.36 -4.33 -6.06
C HIS A 44 4.21 -5.23 -5.63
N SER A 45 4.08 -6.39 -6.28
CA SER A 45 3.12 -7.43 -5.87
C SER A 45 3.58 -8.21 -4.65
#